data_AF-A0A7S2LW95-F1
#
_entry.id   AF-A0A7S2LW95-F1
#
_cell.length_a   1.000
_cell.length_b   1.000
_cell.length_c   1.000
_cell.angle_alpha   90.00
_cell.angle_beta   90.00
_cell.angle_gamma   90.00
#
_symmetry.space_group_name_H-M   'P 1'
#
loop_
_entity.id
_entity.type
_entity.pdbx_description
1 polymer ?
#
loop_
_entity_poly.entity_id
_entity_poly.type
_entity_poly.pdbx_seq_one_letter_code
_entity_poly.pdbx_strand_id
1 'polypeptide(L)'
;NNAQEKKSWTLGHNEYSDMTNAEFREYFHLDEDSHNIEPPDKDGTTTFEYTAPMLRHTQRRAQNVPKHVNWINEDVVTHVKSQGQCGSCWAFSAIAVIESYRAISTSKEKVTLSEQQ
;
A
#
# COMPACT_ATOMS: atom_id res chain seq x y z
N ASN A 1 -0.81 -22.79 -16.31
CA ASN A 1 -0.22 -21.60 -15.66
C ASN A 1 0.84 -21.94 -14.61
N ASN A 2 0.54 -22.77 -13.59
CA ASN A 2 1.54 -23.23 -12.61
C ASN A 2 2.48 -24.33 -13.16
N ALA A 3 2.10 -25.01 -14.25
CA ALA A 3 2.93 -26.01 -14.92
C ALA A 3 4.15 -25.41 -15.68
N GLN A 4 4.33 -24.09 -15.68
CA GLN A 4 5.49 -23.44 -16.28
C GLN A 4 6.60 -23.30 -15.24
N GLU A 5 7.73 -23.96 -15.45
CA GLU A 5 8.81 -24.12 -14.46
C GLU A 5 9.58 -22.82 -14.10
N LYS A 6 9.49 -21.77 -14.92
CA LYS A 6 10.28 -20.53 -14.78
C LYS A 6 9.46 -19.32 -14.30
N LYS A 7 8.64 -19.48 -13.26
CA LYS A 7 7.94 -18.35 -12.62
C LYS A 7 8.40 -18.15 -11.19
N SER A 8 8.53 -16.90 -10.77
CA SER A 8 8.83 -16.51 -9.38
C SER A 8 7.59 -16.54 -8.48
N TRP A 9 6.42 -16.89 -9.02
CA TRP A 9 5.12 -16.86 -8.35
C TRP A 9 4.25 -18.04 -8.77
N THR A 10 3.26 -18.37 -7.95
CA THR A 10 2.28 -19.44 -8.16
C THR A 10 0.86 -18.90 -8.01
N LEU A 11 -0.09 -19.48 -8.74
CA LEU A 11 -1.52 -19.20 -8.56
C LEU A 11 -2.17 -20.25 -7.66
N GLY A 12 -3.18 -19.84 -6.91
CA GLY A 12 -4.06 -20.74 -6.17
C GLY A 12 -5.52 -20.41 -6.48
N HIS A 13 -6.41 -21.38 -6.27
CA HIS A 13 -7.84 -21.13 -6.26
C HIS A 13 -8.20 -20.29 -5.02
N ASN A 14 -9.10 -19.34 -5.18
CA ASN A 14 -9.53 -18.39 -4.15
C ASN A 14 -10.99 -17.96 -4.38
N GLU A 15 -11.49 -17.06 -3.53
CA GLU A 15 -12.86 -16.53 -3.56
C GLU A 15 -13.24 -15.77 -4.84
N TYR A 16 -12.28 -15.47 -5.73
CA TYR A 16 -12.50 -14.75 -6.99
C TYR A 16 -12.28 -15.64 -8.23
N SER A 17 -12.09 -16.95 -8.03
CA SER A 17 -11.72 -17.86 -9.12
C SER A 17 -12.85 -18.21 -10.08
N ASP A 18 -14.09 -17.86 -9.73
CA ASP A 18 -15.27 -17.93 -10.59
C ASP A 18 -15.52 -16.65 -11.39
N MET A 19 -14.77 -15.57 -11.12
CA MET A 19 -14.86 -14.31 -11.84
C MET A 19 -13.95 -14.30 -13.06
N THR A 20 -14.45 -13.74 -14.15
CA THR A 20 -13.62 -13.28 -15.26
C THR A 20 -12.77 -12.09 -14.83
N ASN A 21 -11.70 -11.80 -15.57
CA ASN A 21 -10.84 -10.66 -15.25
C ASN A 21 -11.59 -9.32 -15.36
N ALA A 22 -12.56 -9.20 -16.29
CA ALA A 22 -13.39 -8.01 -16.42
C ALA A 22 -14.26 -7.81 -15.17
N GLU A 23 -14.96 -8.86 -14.72
CA GLU A 23 -15.76 -8.82 -13.49
C GLU A 23 -14.90 -8.50 -12.27
N PHE A 24 -13.70 -9.09 -12.17
CA PHE A 24 -12.78 -8.79 -11.06
C PHE A 24 -12.37 -7.31 -11.04
N ARG A 25 -12.04 -6.74 -12.21
CA ARG A 25 -11.64 -5.33 -12.32
C ARG A 25 -12.78 -4.39 -11.98
N GLU A 26 -13.98 -4.68 -12.45
CA GLU A 26 -15.19 -3.93 -12.12
C GLU A 26 -15.51 -4.02 -10.62
N TYR A 27 -15.46 -5.23 -10.05
CA TYR A 27 -15.71 -5.47 -8.62
C TYR A 27 -14.76 -4.66 -7.72
N PHE A 28 -13.48 -4.57 -8.09
CA PHE A 28 -12.48 -3.82 -7.30
C PHE A 28 -12.27 -2.37 -7.75
N HIS A 29 -13.04 -1.88 -8.73
CA HIS A 29 -12.88 -0.55 -9.33
C HIS A 29 -11.46 -0.25 -9.83
N LEU A 30 -10.83 -1.22 -10.51
CA LEU A 30 -9.45 -1.16 -11.02
C LEU A 30 -9.34 -0.56 -12.43
N ASP A 31 -10.37 0.14 -12.90
CA ASP A 31 -10.38 0.74 -14.23
C ASP A 31 -9.51 2.00 -14.30
N GLU A 32 -8.78 2.13 -15.42
CA GLU A 32 -7.73 3.14 -15.61
C GLU A 32 -8.25 4.58 -15.42
N ASP A 33 -9.53 4.80 -15.68
CA ASP A 33 -10.19 6.10 -15.57
C ASP A 33 -10.54 6.51 -14.12
N SER A 34 -10.49 5.59 -13.14
CA SER A 34 -10.84 5.88 -11.74
C SER A 34 -9.78 6.70 -10.99
N HIS A 35 -8.59 6.85 -11.59
CA HIS A 35 -7.47 7.61 -11.05
C HIS A 35 -7.20 8.92 -11.78
N ASN A 36 -8.17 9.42 -12.57
CA ASN A 36 -8.18 10.80 -13.06
C ASN A 36 -8.43 11.80 -11.92
N ILE A 37 -7.69 11.67 -10.82
CA ILE A 37 -7.37 12.80 -9.96
C ILE A 37 -6.50 13.68 -10.84
N GLU A 38 -7.11 14.69 -11.46
CA GLU A 38 -6.33 15.75 -12.08
C GLU A 38 -5.29 16.18 -11.04
N PRO A 39 -4.00 16.17 -11.37
CA PRO A 39 -3.00 16.69 -10.46
C PRO A 39 -3.46 18.11 -10.08
N PRO A 40 -3.37 18.50 -8.78
CA PRO A 40 -3.86 19.80 -8.33
C PRO A 40 -3.22 20.99 -9.08
N ASP A 41 -2.13 20.76 -9.82
CA ASP A 41 -1.52 21.70 -10.75
C ASP A 41 -1.66 21.25 -12.21
N LYS A 42 -2.45 22.00 -12.99
CA LYS A 42 -2.46 21.93 -14.46
C LYS A 42 -1.20 22.54 -15.09
N ASP A 43 -0.36 23.18 -14.29
CA ASP A 43 0.84 23.89 -14.73
C ASP A 43 2.12 23.05 -14.68
N GLY A 44 2.02 21.74 -14.42
CA GLY A 44 3.17 20.81 -14.51
C GLY A 44 4.33 21.11 -13.56
N THR A 45 4.12 21.98 -12.56
CA THR A 45 5.15 22.47 -11.64
C THR A 45 4.92 21.94 -10.23
N THR A 46 4.54 20.67 -10.09
CA THR A 46 4.70 19.98 -8.79
C THR A 46 6.15 19.51 -8.67
N THR A 47 7.09 20.44 -8.70
CA THR A 47 8.40 20.18 -8.12
C THR A 47 8.19 20.10 -6.62
N PHE A 48 7.99 18.89 -6.10
CA PHE A 48 8.32 18.59 -4.71
C PHE A 48 9.82 18.88 -4.58
N GLU A 49 10.16 20.13 -4.29
CA GLU A 49 11.52 20.51 -3.95
C GLU A 49 11.84 19.81 -2.65
N TYR A 50 12.49 18.65 -2.75
CA TYR A 50 13.18 18.05 -1.64
C TYR A 50 14.22 19.06 -1.18
N THR A 51 13.86 19.88 -0.19
CA THR A 51 14.78 20.85 0.38
C THR A 51 16.03 20.10 0.83
N ALA A 52 17.21 20.67 0.58
CA ALA A 52 18.49 20.07 0.94
C ALA A 52 18.57 19.51 2.39
N PRO A 53 17.85 20.04 3.40
CA PRO A 53 17.75 19.42 4.72
C PRO A 53 17.10 18.02 4.72
N MET A 54 16.03 17.78 3.95
CA MET A 54 15.36 16.47 3.88
C MET A 54 16.28 15.39 3.28
N LEU A 55 17.03 15.73 2.23
CA LEU A 55 18.01 14.83 1.61
C LEU A 55 19.19 14.47 2.54
N ARG A 56 19.63 15.42 3.38
CA ARG A 56 20.73 15.18 4.33
C ARG A 56 20.33 14.26 5.49
N HIS A 57 19.05 14.21 5.86
CA HIS A 57 18.53 13.29 6.87
C HIS A 57 18.37 11.86 6.32
N THR A 58 17.98 11.69 5.06
CA THR A 58 17.81 10.35 4.44
C THR A 58 19.17 9.68 4.19
N GLN A 59 20.17 10.42 3.72
CA GLN A 59 21.48 9.85 3.35
C GLN A 59 22.31 9.34 4.55
N ARG A 60 22.21 9.98 5.72
CA ARG A 60 22.88 9.50 6.94
C ARG A 60 22.19 8.28 7.56
N ARG A 61 20.87 8.15 7.40
CA ARG A 61 20.10 7.01 7.94
C ARG A 61 20.29 5.74 7.10
N ALA A 62 20.57 5.88 5.81
CA ALA A 62 20.74 4.78 4.86
C ALA A 62 21.97 3.89 5.11
N GLN A 63 22.99 4.37 5.84
CA GLN A 63 24.26 3.65 6.03
C GLN A 63 24.14 2.42 6.95
N ASN A 64 23.11 2.36 7.81
CA ASN A 64 22.90 1.29 8.79
C ASN A 64 21.47 0.72 8.73
N VAL A 65 20.96 0.49 7.52
CA VAL A 65 19.63 -0.14 7.33
C VAL A 65 19.81 -1.66 7.25
N PRO A 66 18.97 -2.45 7.96
CA PRO A 66 19.00 -3.90 7.85
C PRO A 66 18.72 -4.37 6.42
N LYS A 67 19.31 -5.50 6.02
CA LYS A 67 19.12 -6.10 4.68
C LYS A 67 17.68 -6.52 4.40
N HIS A 68 16.93 -6.86 5.45
CA HIS A 68 15.54 -7.28 5.39
C HIS A 68 14.78 -6.66 6.57
N VAL A 69 13.56 -6.21 6.33
CA VAL A 69 12.64 -5.72 7.37
C VAL A 69 11.30 -6.39 7.16
N ASN A 70 10.71 -6.92 8.23
CA ASN A 70 9.34 -7.39 8.23
C ASN A 70 8.63 -6.82 9.46
N TRP A 71 7.82 -5.77 9.24
CA TRP A 71 7.08 -5.09 10.31
C TRP A 71 6.02 -5.98 10.99
N ILE A 72 5.61 -7.09 10.36
CA ILE A 72 4.71 -8.07 10.98
C ILE A 72 5.41 -8.73 12.17
N ASN A 73 6.71 -9.03 12.06
CA ASN A 73 7.49 -9.66 13.13
C ASN A 73 7.69 -8.72 14.33
N GLU A 74 7.57 -7.41 14.11
CA GLU A 74 7.66 -6.37 15.13
C GLU A 74 6.30 -6.08 15.81
N ASP A 75 5.24 -6.82 15.42
CA ASP A 75 3.87 -6.68 15.94
C ASP A 75 3.22 -5.29 15.76
N VAL A 76 3.69 -4.52 14.78
CA VAL A 76 3.18 -3.16 14.49
C VAL A 76 2.20 -3.10 13.32
N VAL A 77 1.94 -4.23 12.66
CA VAL A 77 1.01 -4.32 11.51
C VAL A 77 -0.28 -4.99 11.94
N THR A 78 -1.42 -4.38 11.60
CA THR A 78 -2.76 -4.92 11.87
C THR A 78 -3.07 -6.12 10.98
N HIS A 79 -4.16 -6.83 11.29
CA HIS A 79 -4.61 -7.95 10.49
C HIS A 79 -4.99 -7.50 9.07
N VAL A 80 -4.92 -8.42 8.11
CA VAL A 80 -5.35 -8.14 6.72
C VAL A 80 -6.85 -7.84 6.72
N LYS A 81 -7.23 -6.73 6.07
CA LYS A 81 -8.62 -6.29 5.91
C LYS A 81 -9.05 -6.40 4.45
N SER A 82 -10.36 -6.30 4.19
CA SER A 82 -10.94 -6.29 2.84
C SER A 82 -11.59 -4.94 2.54
N GLN A 83 -11.23 -4.35 1.39
CA GLN A 83 -11.88 -3.14 0.86
C GLN A 83 -13.27 -3.41 0.28
N GLY A 84 -13.60 -4.69 0.06
CA GLY A 84 -14.78 -5.11 -0.70
C GLY A 84 -14.85 -4.42 -2.06
N GLN A 85 -16.08 -4.08 -2.47
CA GLN A 85 -16.38 -3.49 -3.77
C GLN A 85 -16.35 -1.96 -3.80
N CYS A 86 -15.74 -1.28 -2.81
CA CYS A 86 -15.91 0.18 -2.67
C CYS A 86 -14.91 0.99 -3.52
N GLY A 87 -13.84 0.38 -4.03
CA GLY A 87 -12.73 1.11 -4.66
C GLY A 87 -11.93 1.97 -3.67
N SER A 88 -11.97 1.63 -2.38
CA SER A 88 -11.36 2.38 -1.28
C SER A 88 -9.89 1.98 -1.01
N CYS A 89 -9.20 1.36 -1.97
CA CYS A 89 -7.82 0.89 -1.83
C CYS A 89 -6.85 1.99 -1.33
N TRP A 90 -7.11 3.25 -1.72
CA TRP A 90 -6.37 4.43 -1.26
C TRP A 90 -6.50 4.65 0.26
N ALA A 91 -7.70 4.49 0.81
CA ALA A 91 -7.98 4.69 2.23
C ALA A 91 -7.37 3.56 3.06
N PHE A 92 -7.53 2.31 2.62
CA PHE A 92 -6.91 1.14 3.26
C PHE A 92 -5.38 1.26 3.29
N SER A 93 -4.77 1.71 2.19
CA SER A 93 -3.32 1.92 2.11
C SER A 93 -2.85 3.02 3.06
N ALA A 94 -3.57 4.14 3.12
CA ALA A 94 -3.24 5.25 4.03
C ALA A 94 -3.38 4.84 5.50
N ILE A 95 -4.48 4.19 5.86
CA ILE A 95 -4.75 3.76 7.24
C ILE A 95 -3.73 2.73 7.71
N ALA A 96 -3.37 1.73 6.89
CA ALA A 96 -2.37 0.73 7.27
C ALA A 96 -1.01 1.36 7.64
N VAL A 97 -0.60 2.42 6.92
CA VAL A 97 0.62 3.18 7.23
C VAL A 97 0.46 3.96 8.54
N ILE A 98 -0.67 4.63 8.75
CA ILE A 98 -0.93 5.42 9.97
C ILE A 98 -0.96 4.53 11.21
N GLU A 99 -1.64 3.38 11.14
CA GLU A 99 -1.69 2.38 12.21
C GLU A 99 -0.28 1.92 12.61
N SER A 100 0.53 1.54 11.61
CA SER A 100 1.90 1.06 11.82
C SER A 100 2.80 2.17 12.38
N TYR A 101 2.74 3.37 11.80
CA TYR A 101 3.52 4.52 12.26
C TYR A 101 3.19 4.88 13.71
N ARG A 102 1.90 4.86 14.08
CA ARG A 102 1.47 5.12 15.45
C ARG A 102 2.05 4.09 16.42
N ALA A 103 1.98 2.80 16.08
CA ALA A 103 2.52 1.73 16.93
C ALA A 103 4.03 1.89 17.14
N ILE A 104 4.78 2.13 16.05
CA ILE A 104 6.24 2.36 16.09
C ILE A 104 6.60 3.60 16.91
N SER A 105 5.96 4.74 16.61
CA SER A 105 6.33 6.04 17.21
C SER A 105 5.96 6.15 18.68
N THR A 106 4.87 5.53 19.09
CA THR A 106 4.39 5.61 20.49
C THR A 106 4.86 4.44 21.35
N SER A 107 5.48 3.40 20.74
CA SER A 107 5.78 2.13 21.41
C SER A 107 4.54 1.54 22.12
N LYS A 108 3.38 1.71 21.48
CA LYS A 108 2.09 1.19 21.95
C LYS A 108 1.59 0.11 20.99
N GLU A 109 0.66 -0.68 21.48
CA GLU A 109 -0.01 -1.70 20.67
C GLU A 109 -0.63 -1.09 19.41
N LYS A 110 -0.55 -1.85 18.32
CA LYS A 110 -1.27 -1.57 17.07
C LYS A 110 -2.77 -1.46 17.36
N VAL A 111 -3.39 -0.46 16.76
CA VAL A 111 -4.86 -0.30 16.81
C VAL A 111 -5.41 -0.41 15.42
N THR A 112 -6.66 -0.85 15.32
CA THR A 112 -7.42 -0.78 14.08
C THR A 112 -8.12 0.58 14.01
N LEU A 113 -7.83 1.35 12.97
CA LEU A 113 -8.49 2.61 12.63
C LEU A 113 -9.54 2.39 11.53
N SER A 114 -10.40 3.39 11.33
CA SER A 114 -11.48 3.37 10.33
C SER A 114 -11.00 3.92 8.99
N GLU A 115 -11.24 3.15 7.92
CA GLU A 115 -11.07 3.58 6.54
C GLU A 115 -12.24 4.46 6.02
N GLN A 116 -13.36 4.55 6.78
CA GLN A 116 -14.60 5.23 6.33
C GLN A 116 -14.78 6.66 6.86
N GLN A 117 -13.85 7.17 7.66
CA GLN A 117 -14.10 8.35 8.51
C GLN A 117 -14.25 9.67 7.74
#